data_AF-A0A7K2NEB7-F1
#
_entry.id   AF-A0A7K2NEB7-F1
#
_cell.length_a   1.000
_cell.length_b   1.000
_cell.length_c   1.000
_cell.angle_alpha   90.00
_cell.angle_beta   90.00
_cell.angle_gamma   90.00
#
_symmetry.space_group_name_H-M   'P 1'
#
loop_
_entity.id
_entity.type
_entity.pdbx_description
1 polymer ?
#
loop_
_entity_poly.entity_id
_entity_poly.type
_entity_poly.pdbx_seq_one_letter_code
_entity_poly.pdbx_strand_id
1 'polypeptide(L)'
;MIDAATVPLGAATVRLAAENLSYFGRDPWWLVVLKAVFCFAFAMVTVLFSIVWERKVVAWMQLRIGPNRHGPWGMLQSLADGVKLMLKEDVVVRGADKVVYILAPVVAAIPAFMAFAVIPFGPADNEISVFGVRTPMQLTDLPVGILYVLATASIGIYGIVLAGWSSGSTYPLLGGLRSTAQMISYELAMGVSFAAVFLYSHSMSTSQIVAAQHDRWFIALLPVSFLIYIVAMVGETNRAPFDLPEAEGELVGGFNTEYSSIKFAMFMLAEYVNMVTVSAVATTLFLGGWRAPWPISGFWAGANHGWWPLLWFTIKIQLLLFVFIWLRGTLPRMRYDQFMKLGWKVLIPVSLAWLMLVAAVRALRDENYDFQRIVLYVGGAVLAVLLLSLVADVFRDRGRRRAPAGGAAGTAGEPFDPMAGGFPVPPLPGQTLPPVPRRRPRGAGQLIVSGGPDTDSDGKEAGDA
;
A
#
# COMPACT_ATOMS: atom_id res chain seq x y z
N MET A 1 -57.23 1.37 40.45
CA MET A 1 -58.16 2.30 39.79
C MET A 1 -57.33 3.18 38.89
N ILE A 2 -57.35 2.92 37.56
CA ILE A 2 -56.89 3.84 36.48
C ILE A 2 -55.37 4.15 36.49
N ASP A 3 -54.55 3.90 35.47
CA ASP A 3 -54.80 3.38 34.13
C ASP A 3 -53.62 2.57 33.57
N ALA A 4 -53.90 1.64 32.65
CA ALA A 4 -52.89 0.94 31.86
C ALA A 4 -52.74 1.63 30.49
N ALA A 5 -51.81 2.57 30.37
CA ALA A 5 -51.55 3.27 29.12
C ALA A 5 -50.73 2.40 28.15
N THR A 6 -51.37 1.99 27.06
CA THR A 6 -50.81 1.22 25.95
C THR A 6 -49.62 1.94 25.28
N VAL A 7 -48.43 1.34 25.28
CA VAL A 7 -47.31 1.79 24.44
C VAL A 7 -47.58 1.36 22.99
N PRO A 8 -47.55 2.26 22.00
CA PRO A 8 -47.82 1.90 20.61
C PRO A 8 -46.68 1.09 19.99
N LEU A 9 -47.01 -0.08 19.44
CA LEU A 9 -46.17 -0.84 18.52
C LEU A 9 -46.08 -0.07 17.19
N GLY A 10 -45.10 0.86 17.07
CA GLY A 10 -45.16 1.83 15.97
C GLY A 10 -43.92 2.68 15.69
N ALA A 11 -42.71 2.20 15.97
CA ALA A 11 -41.49 2.68 15.32
C ALA A 11 -40.32 1.74 15.65
N ALA A 12 -39.74 1.09 14.64
CA ALA A 12 -38.40 0.52 14.79
C ALA A 12 -37.40 1.67 14.87
N THR A 13 -37.23 2.22 16.07
CA THR A 13 -36.14 3.15 16.36
C THR A 13 -34.85 2.39 16.12
N VAL A 14 -34.19 2.70 15.00
CA VAL A 14 -32.82 2.23 14.74
C VAL A 14 -31.98 2.81 15.86
N ARG A 15 -31.73 1.97 16.88
CA ARG A 15 -30.70 2.23 17.87
C ARG A 15 -29.37 2.12 17.15
N LEU A 16 -28.99 3.19 16.46
CA LEU A 16 -27.58 3.50 16.24
C LEU A 16 -26.91 3.29 17.59
N ALA A 17 -25.97 2.34 17.65
CA ALA A 17 -25.32 1.99 18.90
C ALA A 17 -24.74 3.28 19.48
N ALA A 18 -25.26 3.69 20.64
CA ALA A 18 -24.71 4.82 21.37
C ALA A 18 -23.34 4.37 21.87
N GLU A 19 -22.32 4.67 21.07
CA GLU A 19 -20.94 4.30 21.32
C GLU A 19 -20.49 4.90 22.66
N ASN A 20 -20.36 4.06 23.69
CA ASN A 20 -19.99 4.48 25.04
C ASN A 20 -18.49 4.81 25.14
N LEU A 21 -18.04 5.80 24.37
CA LEU A 21 -16.67 6.33 24.38
C LEU A 21 -16.41 7.28 25.57
N SER A 22 -17.23 7.19 26.64
CA SER A 22 -17.19 8.08 27.82
C SER A 22 -15.89 8.01 28.64
N TYR A 23 -15.01 7.05 28.33
CA TYR A 23 -13.68 6.89 28.89
C TYR A 23 -12.66 7.84 28.24
N PHE A 24 -12.92 8.32 27.02
CA PHE A 24 -12.03 9.21 26.27
C PHE A 24 -12.40 10.69 26.50
N GLY A 25 -11.41 11.57 26.36
CA GLY A 25 -11.60 13.03 26.50
C GLY A 25 -11.68 13.55 27.95
N ARG A 26 -11.52 12.69 28.96
CA ARG A 26 -11.43 13.08 30.39
C ARG A 26 -10.00 13.19 30.92
N ASP A 27 -9.02 12.86 30.09
CA ASP A 27 -7.60 12.88 30.44
C ASP A 27 -7.08 14.32 30.67
N PRO A 28 -6.26 14.58 31.70
CA PRO A 28 -5.59 15.86 31.87
C PRO A 28 -4.69 16.20 30.68
N TRP A 29 -4.62 17.48 30.30
CA TRP A 29 -3.85 17.94 29.12
C TRP A 29 -2.38 17.47 29.11
N TRP A 30 -1.72 17.44 30.27
CA TRP A 30 -0.32 17.00 30.39
C TRP A 30 -0.16 15.51 30.09
N LEU A 31 -1.18 14.70 30.41
CA LEU A 31 -1.19 13.27 30.15
C LEU A 31 -1.50 13.00 28.67
N VAL A 32 -2.35 13.82 28.02
CA VAL A 32 -2.55 13.78 26.57
C VAL A 32 -1.23 14.07 25.83
N VAL A 33 -0.47 15.09 26.26
CA VAL A 33 0.87 15.37 25.71
C VAL A 33 1.82 14.19 25.93
N LEU A 34 1.85 13.60 27.13
CA LEU A 34 2.69 12.44 27.44
C LEU A 34 2.33 11.22 26.55
N LYS A 35 1.03 10.94 26.36
CA LYS A 35 0.55 9.90 25.44
C LYS A 35 0.92 10.18 23.98
N ALA A 36 0.84 11.43 23.54
CA ALA A 36 1.22 11.82 22.17
C ALA A 36 2.73 11.62 21.93
N VAL A 37 3.57 12.04 22.89
CA VAL A 37 5.02 11.79 22.87
C VAL A 37 5.32 10.30 22.90
N PHE A 38 4.60 9.50 23.69
CA PHE A 38 4.72 8.04 23.70
C PHE A 38 4.37 7.42 22.33
N CYS A 39 3.27 7.82 21.70
CA CYS A 39 2.89 7.30 20.38
C CYS A 39 3.93 7.65 19.30
N PHE A 40 4.42 8.90 19.32
CA PHE A 40 5.49 9.35 18.42
C PHE A 40 6.79 8.57 18.65
N ALA A 41 7.22 8.41 19.91
CA ALA A 41 8.41 7.66 20.26
C ALA A 41 8.29 6.17 19.91
N PHE A 42 7.13 5.55 20.14
CA PHE A 42 6.84 4.17 19.74
C PHE A 42 7.00 4.00 18.22
N ALA A 43 6.31 4.83 17.42
CA ALA A 43 6.41 4.78 15.97
C ALA A 43 7.86 4.98 15.49
N MET A 44 8.58 5.96 16.05
CA MET A 44 9.97 6.26 15.70
C MET A 44 10.92 5.10 16.04
N VAL A 45 10.79 4.49 17.23
CA VAL A 45 11.61 3.33 17.64
C VAL A 45 11.31 2.13 16.76
N THR A 46 10.03 1.85 16.46
CA THR A 46 9.65 0.76 15.55
C THR A 46 10.20 0.96 14.15
N VAL A 47 10.19 2.19 13.61
CA VAL A 47 10.80 2.52 12.31
C VAL A 47 12.32 2.33 12.34
N LEU A 48 13.03 2.90 13.31
CA LEU A 48 14.49 2.79 13.42
C LEU A 48 14.93 1.32 13.54
N PHE A 49 14.18 0.52 14.31
CA PHE A 49 14.38 -0.92 14.42
C PHE A 49 14.10 -1.64 13.10
N SER A 50 12.96 -1.35 12.44
CA SER A 50 12.58 -1.95 11.15
C SER A 50 13.63 -1.74 10.08
N ILE A 51 14.25 -0.55 10.00
CA ILE A 51 15.32 -0.26 9.02
C ILE A 51 16.57 -1.13 9.26
N VAL A 52 17.03 -1.31 10.50
CA VAL A 52 18.15 -2.24 10.77
C VAL A 52 17.75 -3.68 10.47
N TRP A 53 16.52 -4.06 10.84
CA TRP A 53 16.04 -5.42 10.72
C TRP A 53 15.85 -5.84 9.27
N GLU A 54 15.30 -4.97 8.43
CA GLU A 54 15.22 -5.16 6.97
C GLU A 54 16.60 -5.41 6.37
N ARG A 55 17.59 -4.54 6.68
CA ARG A 55 18.98 -4.71 6.21
C ARG A 55 19.60 -6.03 6.66
N LYS A 56 19.24 -6.57 7.83
CA LYS A 56 19.72 -7.87 8.31
C LYS A 56 19.02 -9.04 7.65
N VAL A 57 17.69 -9.04 7.60
CA VAL A 57 16.90 -10.14 7.06
C VAL A 57 17.13 -10.30 5.56
N VAL A 58 17.17 -9.20 4.80
CA VAL A 58 17.51 -9.24 3.36
C VAL A 58 18.96 -9.72 3.14
N ALA A 59 19.89 -9.31 4.01
CA ALA A 59 21.26 -9.82 3.95
C ALA A 59 21.33 -11.35 4.20
N TRP A 60 20.62 -11.85 5.22
CA TRP A 60 20.55 -13.28 5.52
C TRP A 60 19.88 -14.10 4.41
N MET A 61 18.80 -13.60 3.81
CA MET A 61 18.17 -14.21 2.62
C MET A 61 19.14 -14.29 1.43
N GLN A 62 20.07 -13.34 1.32
CA GLN A 62 21.10 -13.26 0.29
C GLN A 62 22.43 -13.95 0.69
N LEU A 63 22.44 -14.74 1.78
CA LEU A 63 23.64 -15.41 2.33
C LEU A 63 24.82 -14.46 2.62
N ARG A 64 24.55 -13.19 2.91
CA ARG A 64 25.54 -12.18 3.32
C ARG A 64 25.30 -11.69 4.75
N ILE A 65 26.33 -11.14 5.37
CA ILE A 65 26.25 -10.61 6.74
C ILE A 65 25.66 -9.20 6.71
N GLY A 66 24.61 -8.96 7.50
CA GLY A 66 24.01 -7.63 7.67
C GLY A 66 24.86 -6.67 8.53
N PRO A 67 24.35 -5.47 8.86
CA PRO A 67 25.07 -4.50 9.68
C PRO A 67 25.52 -5.07 11.04
N ASN A 68 26.83 -5.01 11.33
CA ASN A 68 27.45 -5.57 12.54
C ASN A 68 28.60 -4.71 13.10
N ARG A 69 28.54 -3.38 12.92
CA ARG A 69 29.62 -2.44 13.34
C ARG A 69 29.15 -1.38 14.33
N HIS A 70 28.10 -0.61 14.00
CA HIS A 70 27.66 0.51 14.83
C HIS A 70 26.70 0.05 15.93
N GLY A 71 27.24 -0.12 17.15
CA GLY A 71 26.51 -0.60 18.33
C GLY A 71 26.40 -2.13 18.40
N PRO A 72 25.80 -2.68 19.48
CA PRO A 72 25.60 -4.12 19.63
C PRO A 72 24.80 -4.66 18.45
N TRP A 73 25.39 -5.64 17.75
CA TRP A 73 24.89 -6.19 16.49
C TRP A 73 24.44 -5.13 15.45
N GLY A 74 25.08 -3.95 15.38
CA GLY A 74 24.73 -2.91 14.40
C GLY A 74 23.41 -2.17 14.65
N MET A 75 22.78 -2.29 15.83
CA MET A 75 21.48 -1.67 16.11
C MET A 75 21.47 -0.13 16.09
N LEU A 76 22.63 0.53 16.24
CA LEU A 76 22.73 2.00 16.22
C LEU A 76 22.90 2.55 14.80
N GLN A 77 22.88 1.71 13.75
CA GLN A 77 23.07 2.15 12.37
C GLN A 77 22.01 3.16 11.90
N SER A 78 20.71 2.89 12.14
CA SER A 78 19.64 3.81 11.73
C SER A 78 19.75 5.18 12.40
N LEU A 79 20.23 5.21 13.65
CA LEU A 79 20.47 6.46 14.38
C LEU A 79 21.62 7.25 13.77
N ALA A 80 22.73 6.58 13.43
CA ALA A 80 23.86 7.22 12.75
C ALA A 80 23.47 7.74 11.34
N ASP A 81 22.64 6.99 10.61
CA ASP A 81 22.13 7.41 9.30
C ASP A 81 21.21 8.64 9.43
N GLY A 82 20.37 8.71 10.47
CA GLY A 82 19.55 9.89 10.77
C GLY A 82 20.38 11.12 11.10
N VAL A 83 21.37 11.00 12.00
CA VAL A 83 22.30 12.10 12.34
C VAL A 83 23.07 12.57 11.11
N LYS A 84 23.56 11.64 10.27
CA LYS A 84 24.20 11.96 8.99
C LYS A 84 23.28 12.78 8.07
N LEU A 85 21.99 12.43 7.99
CA LEU A 85 21.03 13.16 7.16
C LEU A 85 20.70 14.55 7.71
N MET A 86 20.72 14.76 9.02
CA MET A 86 20.57 16.09 9.63
C MET A 86 21.78 17.00 9.43
N LEU A 87 23.00 16.43 9.39
CA LEU A 87 24.25 17.16 9.16
C LEU A 87 24.61 17.31 7.66
N LYS A 88 23.82 16.68 6.77
CA LYS A 88 24.00 16.76 5.31
C LYS A 88 23.58 18.15 4.83
N GLU A 89 24.30 18.70 3.86
CA GLU A 89 23.94 19.95 3.19
C GLU A 89 22.54 19.87 2.55
N ASP A 90 21.67 20.80 2.92
CA ASP A 90 20.32 20.92 2.38
C ASP A 90 20.30 21.84 1.15
N VAL A 91 20.05 21.25 -0.02
CA VAL A 91 20.05 21.96 -1.31
C VAL A 91 18.61 22.28 -1.71
N VAL A 92 18.40 23.51 -2.19
CA VAL A 92 17.14 23.95 -2.79
C VAL A 92 17.40 24.25 -4.27
N VAL A 93 16.71 23.53 -5.15
CA VAL A 93 16.83 23.66 -6.60
C VAL A 93 16.38 25.05 -7.05
N ARG A 94 17.10 25.66 -7.99
CA ARG A 94 16.81 27.04 -8.45
C ARG A 94 15.47 27.16 -9.19
N GLY A 95 15.04 26.10 -9.87
CA GLY A 95 13.77 26.03 -10.60
C GLY A 95 12.58 25.54 -9.77
N ALA A 96 12.77 25.23 -8.49
CA ALA A 96 11.72 24.70 -7.63
C ALA A 96 10.83 25.82 -7.03
N ASP A 97 9.55 25.53 -6.82
CA ASP A 97 8.69 26.39 -6.00
C ASP A 97 9.11 26.26 -4.53
N LYS A 98 9.76 27.29 -3.99
CA LYS A 98 10.38 27.22 -2.66
C LYS A 98 9.41 26.91 -1.53
N VAL A 99 8.15 27.35 -1.63
CA VAL A 99 7.17 27.19 -0.55
C VAL A 99 6.66 25.75 -0.54
N VAL A 100 6.18 25.26 -1.68
CA VAL A 100 5.67 23.90 -1.81
C VAL A 100 6.80 22.88 -1.66
N TYR A 101 8.01 23.17 -2.14
CA TYR A 101 9.17 22.29 -2.00
C TYR A 101 9.55 22.05 -0.54
N ILE A 102 9.45 23.05 0.33
CA ILE A 102 9.72 22.92 1.78
C ILE A 102 8.52 22.29 2.52
N LEU A 103 7.28 22.57 2.11
CA LEU A 103 6.08 22.05 2.78
C LEU A 103 5.73 20.60 2.40
N ALA A 104 6.02 20.15 1.18
CA ALA A 104 5.64 18.81 0.71
C ALA A 104 6.12 17.65 1.61
N PRO A 105 7.38 17.61 2.10
CA PRO A 105 7.80 16.59 3.07
C PRO A 105 7.03 16.64 4.40
N VAL A 106 6.65 17.84 4.84
CA VAL A 106 5.89 18.05 6.10
C VAL A 106 4.45 17.56 5.95
N VAL A 107 3.84 17.83 4.78
CA VAL A 107 2.50 17.31 4.41
C VAL A 107 2.49 15.80 4.27
N ALA A 108 3.59 15.17 3.82
CA ALA A 108 3.72 13.71 3.80
C ALA A 108 3.93 13.11 5.22
N ALA A 109 4.75 13.75 6.06
CA ALA A 109 5.15 13.18 7.35
C ALA A 109 4.09 13.34 8.46
N ILE A 110 3.41 14.49 8.57
CA ILE A 110 2.43 14.74 9.64
C ILE A 110 1.30 13.70 9.66
N PRO A 111 0.63 13.37 8.53
CA PRO A 111 -0.49 12.43 8.55
C PRO A 111 -0.08 11.01 8.94
N ALA A 112 1.13 10.58 8.56
CA ALA A 112 1.67 9.27 8.92
C ALA A 112 1.77 9.09 10.45
N PHE A 113 2.15 10.14 11.18
CA PHE A 113 2.13 10.14 12.66
C PHE A 113 0.72 10.34 13.24
N MET A 114 -0.11 11.18 12.62
CA MET A 114 -1.48 11.44 13.07
C MET A 114 -2.34 10.15 13.11
N ALA A 115 -2.17 9.25 12.14
CA ALA A 115 -2.89 7.99 12.11
C ALA A 115 -2.71 7.12 13.38
N PHE A 116 -1.57 7.21 14.07
CA PHE A 116 -1.34 6.49 15.34
C PHE A 116 -2.21 6.98 16.51
N ALA A 117 -2.81 8.17 16.43
CA ALA A 117 -3.61 8.74 17.51
C ALA A 117 -4.84 7.88 17.86
N VAL A 118 -5.37 7.12 16.90
CA VAL A 118 -6.61 6.33 17.02
C VAL A 118 -6.31 4.84 17.16
N ILE A 119 -5.05 4.44 17.36
CA ILE A 119 -4.67 3.02 17.43
C ILE A 119 -4.67 2.51 18.89
N PRO A 120 -5.47 1.48 19.24
CA PRO A 120 -5.51 0.90 20.58
C PRO A 120 -4.32 -0.03 20.84
N PHE A 121 -3.44 0.35 21.77
CA PHE A 121 -2.31 -0.48 22.21
C PHE A 121 -2.68 -1.47 23.33
N GLY A 122 -3.86 -1.32 23.94
CA GLY A 122 -4.36 -2.18 25.01
C GLY A 122 -5.86 -2.02 25.31
N PRO A 123 -6.39 -2.76 26.29
CA PRO A 123 -7.80 -2.73 26.63
C PRO A 123 -8.25 -1.37 27.15
N ALA A 124 -9.46 -0.93 26.77
CA ALA A 124 -10.09 0.25 27.35
C ALA A 124 -10.37 0.05 28.86
N ASP A 125 -10.82 -1.15 29.24
CA ASP A 125 -11.16 -1.52 30.63
C ASP A 125 -9.95 -1.73 31.55
N ASN A 126 -8.73 -1.73 31.00
CA ASN A 126 -7.50 -1.96 31.75
C ASN A 126 -6.65 -0.70 31.84
N GLU A 127 -7.20 0.28 32.56
CA GLU A 127 -6.58 1.56 32.78
C GLU A 127 -5.24 1.41 33.54
N ILE A 128 -4.13 1.78 32.91
CA ILE A 128 -2.85 1.84 33.63
C ILE A 128 -2.85 3.12 34.46
N SER A 129 -2.43 3.02 35.73
CA SER A 129 -2.07 4.16 36.56
C SER A 129 -0.75 4.78 36.10
N VAL A 130 -0.83 5.81 35.26
CA VAL A 130 0.31 6.66 34.88
C VAL A 130 0.39 7.80 35.89
N PHE A 131 1.41 7.78 36.75
CA PHE A 131 1.59 8.74 37.86
C PHE A 131 0.34 8.92 38.74
N GLY A 132 -0.41 7.84 38.98
CA GLY A 132 -1.64 7.83 39.79
C GLY A 132 -2.92 8.11 39.01
N VAL A 133 -2.86 8.60 37.77
CA VAL A 133 -4.04 8.77 36.90
C VAL A 133 -4.25 7.51 36.08
N ARG A 134 -5.42 6.91 36.21
CA ARG A 134 -5.84 5.73 35.43
C ARG A 134 -6.32 6.16 34.06
N THR A 135 -5.69 5.67 32.99
CA THR A 135 -6.09 5.99 31.61
C THR A 135 -5.93 4.80 30.66
N PRO A 136 -6.72 4.70 29.58
CA PRO A 136 -6.61 3.63 28.59
C PRO A 136 -5.33 3.76 27.75
N MET A 137 -4.82 2.64 27.24
CA MET A 137 -3.67 2.55 26.31
C MET A 137 -4.00 3.03 24.87
N GLN A 138 -4.63 4.19 24.74
CA GLN A 138 -5.00 4.81 23.47
C GLN A 138 -5.01 6.33 23.66
N LEU A 139 -4.56 7.09 22.65
CA LEU A 139 -4.49 8.55 22.73
C LEU A 139 -5.88 9.17 22.61
N THR A 140 -6.64 8.78 21.59
CA THR A 140 -8.06 9.13 21.46
C THR A 140 -8.81 8.03 20.71
N ASP A 141 -10.12 7.96 20.88
CA ASP A 141 -10.99 7.16 20.00
C ASP A 141 -12.11 8.04 19.43
N LEU A 142 -12.51 7.72 18.20
CA LEU A 142 -13.50 8.48 17.44
C LEU A 142 -14.52 7.48 16.87
N PRO A 143 -15.83 7.80 16.85
CA PRO A 143 -16.83 6.93 16.23
C PRO A 143 -16.55 6.61 14.75
N VAL A 144 -15.83 7.51 14.08
CA VAL A 144 -15.38 7.39 12.67
C VAL A 144 -13.88 7.12 12.57
N GLY A 145 -13.29 6.40 13.54
CA GLY A 145 -11.84 6.25 13.71
C GLY A 145 -11.10 5.74 12.47
N ILE A 146 -11.64 4.74 11.76
CA ILE A 146 -11.01 4.26 10.51
C ILE A 146 -11.17 5.23 9.34
N LEU A 147 -12.26 6.01 9.29
CA LEU A 147 -12.43 7.05 8.27
C LEU A 147 -11.44 8.20 8.48
N TYR A 148 -11.10 8.51 9.73
CA TYR A 148 -10.00 9.43 10.07
C TYR A 148 -8.66 8.90 9.55
N VAL A 149 -8.35 7.61 9.74
CA VAL A 149 -7.12 7.01 9.21
C VAL A 149 -7.06 7.12 7.69
N LEU A 150 -8.14 6.77 6.97
CA LEU A 150 -8.21 6.95 5.51
C LEU A 150 -7.98 8.41 5.11
N ALA A 151 -8.70 9.36 5.73
CA ALA A 151 -8.52 10.78 5.44
C ALA A 151 -7.07 11.27 5.67
N THR A 152 -6.38 10.77 6.71
CA THR A 152 -4.95 11.07 6.91
C THR A 152 -4.06 10.44 5.84
N ALA A 153 -4.34 9.21 5.39
CA ALA A 153 -3.60 8.57 4.30
C ALA A 153 -3.72 9.39 2.99
N SER A 154 -4.94 9.80 2.63
CA SER A 154 -5.18 10.65 1.45
C SER A 154 -4.39 11.97 1.50
N ILE A 155 -4.23 12.60 2.68
CA ILE A 155 -3.42 13.82 2.84
C ILE A 155 -1.92 13.52 2.61
N GLY A 156 -1.43 12.36 3.05
CA GLY A 156 -0.05 11.92 2.79
C GLY A 156 0.27 11.82 1.29
N ILE A 157 -0.68 11.31 0.49
CA ILE A 157 -0.58 11.21 -0.97
C ILE A 157 -0.39 12.59 -1.62
N TYR A 158 -1.06 13.65 -1.14
CA TYR A 158 -0.85 15.01 -1.65
C TYR A 158 0.58 15.50 -1.43
N GLY A 159 1.24 15.12 -0.32
CA GLY A 159 2.64 15.43 -0.09
C GLY A 159 3.56 14.92 -1.21
N ILE A 160 3.26 13.74 -1.77
CA ILE A 160 4.01 13.13 -2.87
C ILE A 160 3.74 13.81 -4.22
N VAL A 161 2.49 14.22 -4.50
CA VAL A 161 2.15 15.04 -5.70
C VAL A 161 2.92 16.35 -5.67
N LEU A 162 2.82 17.05 -4.54
CA LEU A 162 3.39 18.37 -4.33
C LEU A 162 4.92 18.34 -4.38
N ALA A 163 5.54 17.26 -3.92
CA ALA A 163 6.98 17.01 -4.09
C ALA A 163 7.38 16.98 -5.56
N GLY A 164 6.78 16.08 -6.35
CA GLY A 164 7.11 15.91 -7.77
C GLY A 164 6.85 17.16 -8.61
N TRP A 165 5.79 17.93 -8.29
CA TRP A 165 5.49 19.20 -8.98
C TRP A 165 6.43 20.34 -8.56
N SER A 166 6.66 20.54 -7.26
CA SER A 166 7.47 21.66 -6.76
C SER A 166 8.95 21.53 -7.09
N SER A 167 9.45 20.32 -7.37
CA SER A 167 10.82 20.06 -7.86
C SER A 167 11.20 20.83 -9.14
N GLY A 168 10.24 21.29 -9.94
CA GLY A 168 10.52 22.11 -11.14
C GLY A 168 11.15 21.33 -12.31
N SER A 169 11.08 20.00 -12.29
CA SER A 169 11.65 19.09 -13.29
C SER A 169 10.60 18.08 -13.75
N THR A 170 10.63 17.70 -15.03
CA THR A 170 9.62 16.79 -15.61
C THR A 170 9.74 15.35 -15.14
N TYR A 171 10.95 14.89 -14.78
CA TYR A 171 11.16 13.52 -14.31
C TYR A 171 10.55 13.28 -12.91
N PRO A 172 10.79 14.12 -11.88
CA PRO A 172 10.09 14.01 -10.59
C PRO A 172 8.58 14.16 -10.69
N LEU A 173 8.08 15.02 -11.60
CA LEU A 173 6.64 15.17 -11.84
C LEU A 173 6.01 13.87 -12.37
N LEU A 174 6.65 13.19 -13.33
CA LEU A 174 6.19 11.89 -13.83
C LEU A 174 6.22 10.80 -12.75
N GLY A 175 7.25 10.80 -11.89
CA GLY A 175 7.35 9.91 -10.73
C GLY A 175 6.23 10.14 -9.71
N GLY A 176 6.01 11.40 -9.32
CA GLY A 176 4.94 11.81 -8.40
C GLY A 176 3.56 11.43 -8.94
N LEU A 177 3.25 11.75 -10.19
CA LEU A 177 1.95 11.42 -10.82
C LEU A 177 1.68 9.90 -10.87
N ARG A 178 2.70 9.08 -11.19
CA ARG A 178 2.58 7.61 -11.16
C ARG A 178 2.36 7.08 -9.74
N SER A 179 3.10 7.62 -8.77
CA SER A 179 2.95 7.28 -7.35
C SER A 179 1.53 7.55 -6.86
N THR A 180 1.01 8.75 -7.15
CA THR A 180 -0.33 9.18 -6.75
C THR A 180 -1.42 8.33 -7.39
N ALA A 181 -1.34 8.08 -8.70
CA ALA A 181 -2.31 7.23 -9.39
C ALA A 181 -2.32 5.79 -8.84
N GLN A 182 -1.16 5.27 -8.44
CA GLN A 182 -1.02 4.00 -7.75
C GLN A 182 -1.69 4.04 -6.36
N MET A 183 -1.24 4.90 -5.44
CA MET A 183 -1.73 4.93 -4.06
C MET A 183 -3.25 5.11 -4.02
N ILE A 184 -3.82 6.11 -4.72
CA ILE A 184 -5.28 6.34 -4.77
C ILE A 184 -6.06 5.10 -5.26
N SER A 185 -5.52 4.36 -6.24
CA SER A 185 -6.18 3.15 -6.77
C SER A 185 -6.21 2.01 -5.74
N TYR A 186 -5.20 1.93 -4.88
CA TYR A 186 -5.08 0.91 -3.85
C TYR A 186 -5.72 1.33 -2.52
N GLU A 187 -5.74 2.61 -2.20
CA GLU A 187 -6.54 3.23 -1.13
C GLU A 187 -8.03 2.92 -1.32
N LEU A 188 -8.55 3.02 -2.55
CA LEU A 188 -9.93 2.62 -2.86
C LEU A 188 -10.18 1.12 -2.61
N ALA A 189 -9.27 0.24 -3.03
CA ALA A 189 -9.37 -1.20 -2.78
C ALA A 189 -9.31 -1.52 -1.27
N MET A 190 -8.43 -0.83 -0.53
CA MET A 190 -8.29 -0.89 0.92
C MET A 190 -9.58 -0.44 1.63
N GLY A 191 -10.17 0.69 1.23
CA GLY A 191 -11.42 1.21 1.80
C GLY A 191 -12.60 0.24 1.66
N VAL A 192 -12.77 -0.40 0.49
CA VAL A 192 -13.82 -1.42 0.29
C VAL A 192 -13.55 -2.67 1.16
N SER A 193 -12.29 -3.04 1.40
CA SER A 193 -11.95 -4.15 2.30
C SER A 193 -12.41 -3.91 3.75
N PHE A 194 -12.38 -2.65 4.21
CA PHE A 194 -12.83 -2.24 5.54
C PHE A 194 -14.35 -2.28 5.71
N ALA A 195 -15.12 -2.02 4.65
CA ALA A 195 -16.58 -2.02 4.73
C ALA A 195 -17.13 -3.38 5.23
N ALA A 196 -16.50 -4.50 4.84
CA ALA A 196 -16.88 -5.82 5.33
C ALA A 196 -16.55 -6.02 6.83
N VAL A 197 -15.52 -5.35 7.34
CA VAL A 197 -15.18 -5.34 8.77
C VAL A 197 -16.25 -4.56 9.56
N PHE A 198 -16.65 -3.38 9.07
CA PHE A 198 -17.68 -2.55 9.72
C PHE A 198 -19.03 -3.26 9.84
N LEU A 199 -19.42 -4.06 8.83
CA LEU A 199 -20.63 -4.89 8.87
C LEU A 199 -20.57 -6.03 9.91
N TYR A 200 -19.37 -6.42 10.36
CA TYR A 200 -19.21 -7.44 11.39
C TYR A 200 -19.04 -6.83 12.79
N SER A 201 -18.34 -5.70 12.92
CA SER A 201 -18.15 -4.98 14.19
C SER A 201 -19.34 -4.12 14.61
N HIS A 202 -20.22 -3.72 13.68
CA HIS A 202 -21.28 -2.71 13.88
C HIS A 202 -20.78 -1.33 14.33
N SER A 203 -19.49 -1.04 14.14
CA SER A 203 -18.84 0.22 14.53
C SER A 203 -17.61 0.50 13.65
N MET A 204 -17.27 1.79 13.50
CA MET A 204 -16.04 2.27 12.85
C MET A 204 -14.99 2.79 13.85
N SER A 205 -15.27 2.72 15.16
CA SER A 205 -14.31 2.95 16.26
C SER A 205 -13.30 1.79 16.32
N THR A 206 -12.03 2.11 16.51
CA THR A 206 -10.96 1.11 16.55
C THR A 206 -11.00 0.26 17.81
N SER A 207 -11.38 0.84 18.95
CA SER A 207 -11.50 0.10 20.21
C SER A 207 -12.65 -0.90 20.16
N GLN A 208 -13.79 -0.51 19.57
CA GLN A 208 -14.96 -1.37 19.42
C GLN A 208 -14.75 -2.49 18.39
N ILE A 209 -14.04 -2.21 17.28
CA ILE A 209 -13.62 -3.25 16.34
C ILE A 209 -12.78 -4.33 17.04
N VAL A 210 -11.79 -3.94 17.86
CA VAL A 210 -10.97 -4.90 18.62
C VAL A 210 -11.77 -5.63 19.71
N ALA A 211 -12.77 -4.98 20.32
CA ALA A 211 -13.68 -5.62 21.26
C ALA A 211 -14.58 -6.67 20.58
N ALA A 212 -15.09 -6.38 19.38
CA ALA A 212 -15.90 -7.31 18.57
C ALA A 212 -15.12 -8.57 18.13
N GLN A 213 -13.78 -8.52 18.13
CA GLN A 213 -12.89 -9.65 17.88
C GLN A 213 -12.67 -10.54 19.13
N HIS A 214 -13.61 -10.53 20.08
CA HIS A 214 -13.50 -11.34 21.30
C HIS A 214 -13.44 -12.84 21.03
N ASP A 215 -14.43 -13.35 20.28
CA ASP A 215 -14.65 -14.78 19.98
C ASP A 215 -13.72 -15.28 18.87
N ARG A 216 -13.68 -14.57 17.73
CA ARG A 216 -12.87 -14.93 16.55
C ARG A 216 -12.25 -13.70 15.92
N TRP A 217 -11.03 -13.86 15.45
CA TRP A 217 -10.33 -12.82 14.68
C TRP A 217 -10.91 -12.69 13.27
N PHE A 218 -10.97 -11.47 12.75
CA PHE A 218 -11.60 -11.22 11.46
C PHE A 218 -10.78 -11.75 10.27
N ILE A 219 -9.49 -12.08 10.43
CA ILE A 219 -8.73 -12.85 9.43
C ILE A 219 -9.40 -14.19 9.09
N ALA A 220 -10.02 -14.88 10.06
CA ALA A 220 -10.67 -16.17 9.85
C ALA A 220 -12.10 -16.04 9.29
N LEU A 221 -12.76 -14.91 9.53
CA LEU A 221 -14.14 -14.64 9.12
C LEU A 221 -14.22 -13.91 7.77
N LEU A 222 -13.24 -13.05 7.48
CA LEU A 222 -13.15 -12.19 6.30
C LEU A 222 -11.81 -12.38 5.57
N PRO A 223 -11.43 -13.62 5.19
CA PRO A 223 -10.13 -13.91 4.59
C PRO A 223 -9.92 -13.20 3.25
N VAL A 224 -10.99 -12.99 2.47
CA VAL A 224 -10.91 -12.25 1.20
C VAL A 224 -10.63 -10.77 1.44
N SER A 225 -11.31 -10.14 2.39
CA SER A 225 -11.00 -8.75 2.80
C SER A 225 -9.58 -8.62 3.30
N PHE A 226 -9.10 -9.56 4.12
CA PHE A 226 -7.72 -9.56 4.61
C PHE A 226 -6.70 -9.69 3.47
N LEU A 227 -6.89 -10.62 2.53
CA LEU A 227 -6.00 -10.79 1.38
C LEU A 227 -5.95 -9.54 0.49
N ILE A 228 -7.10 -8.92 0.23
CA ILE A 228 -7.17 -7.67 -0.55
C ILE A 228 -6.48 -6.53 0.21
N TYR A 229 -6.67 -6.46 1.53
CA TYR A 229 -5.98 -5.50 2.38
C TYR A 229 -4.45 -5.69 2.34
N ILE A 230 -3.96 -6.93 2.49
CA ILE A 230 -2.52 -7.25 2.42
C ILE A 230 -1.91 -6.82 1.07
N VAL A 231 -2.60 -7.03 -0.06
CA VAL A 231 -2.10 -6.56 -1.36
C VAL A 231 -2.15 -5.03 -1.44
N ALA A 232 -3.21 -4.40 -0.93
CA ALA A 232 -3.38 -2.96 -1.00
C ALA A 232 -2.39 -2.18 -0.12
N MET A 233 -2.11 -2.64 1.10
CA MET A 233 -1.14 -1.99 2.00
C MET A 233 0.30 -2.02 1.45
N VAL A 234 0.65 -2.97 0.58
CA VAL A 234 1.96 -2.99 -0.11
C VAL A 234 1.96 -2.03 -1.31
N GLY A 235 0.82 -1.86 -1.99
CA GLY A 235 0.65 -0.83 -3.01
C GLY A 235 0.72 0.61 -2.46
N GLU A 236 0.10 0.83 -1.31
CA GLU A 236 0.03 2.12 -0.59
C GLU A 236 1.38 2.59 -0.06
N THR A 237 2.23 1.65 0.36
CA THR A 237 3.55 1.95 0.94
C THR A 237 4.67 2.06 -0.10
N ASN A 238 4.35 1.90 -1.40
CA ASN A 238 5.29 1.97 -2.52
C ASN A 238 6.53 1.07 -2.36
N ARG A 239 6.43 -0.05 -1.63
CA ARG A 239 7.56 -0.95 -1.37
C ARG A 239 7.61 -2.12 -2.36
N ALA A 240 8.82 -2.60 -2.64
CA ALA A 240 9.07 -3.73 -3.54
C ALA A 240 8.26 -4.96 -3.07
N PRO A 241 7.51 -5.63 -3.97
CA PRO A 241 7.60 -5.61 -5.44
C PRO A 241 6.86 -4.47 -6.17
N PHE A 242 6.12 -3.61 -5.47
CA PHE A 242 5.30 -2.52 -6.05
C PHE A 242 5.93 -1.12 -5.91
N ASP A 243 7.25 -1.12 -5.74
CA ASP A 243 8.13 0.05 -5.84
C ASP A 243 8.28 0.47 -7.31
N LEU A 244 7.26 1.19 -7.77
CA LEU A 244 7.13 1.80 -9.10
C LEU A 244 7.47 3.30 -9.14
N PRO A 245 7.38 4.06 -8.02
CA PRO A 245 7.84 5.45 -7.95
C PRO A 245 9.35 5.61 -7.67
N GLU A 246 9.93 4.82 -6.76
CA GLU A 246 11.36 4.92 -6.38
C GLU A 246 12.26 4.17 -7.39
N ALA A 247 11.66 3.36 -8.27
CA ALA A 247 12.31 2.46 -9.23
C ALA A 247 13.51 3.08 -9.99
N GLU A 248 14.71 2.86 -9.46
CA GLU A 248 15.99 3.32 -10.02
C GLU A 248 16.18 2.96 -11.50
N GLY A 249 15.62 1.83 -11.94
CA GLY A 249 15.70 1.34 -13.32
C GLY A 249 14.70 1.96 -14.31
N GLU A 250 13.76 2.79 -13.86
CA GLU A 250 12.84 3.54 -14.74
C GLU A 250 12.92 5.06 -14.52
N LEU A 251 12.83 5.53 -13.27
CA LEU A 251 12.63 6.95 -12.93
C LEU A 251 13.61 7.52 -11.90
N VAL A 252 14.68 6.78 -11.56
CA VAL A 252 15.84 7.28 -10.78
C VAL A 252 15.43 8.02 -9.47
N GLY A 253 14.51 7.41 -8.70
CA GLY A 253 14.00 7.96 -7.43
C GLY A 253 12.65 8.71 -7.52
N GLY A 254 12.19 9.08 -8.72
CA GLY A 254 10.89 9.69 -8.92
C GLY A 254 10.74 11.03 -8.18
N PHE A 255 9.78 11.14 -7.26
CA PHE A 255 9.48 12.41 -6.57
C PHE A 255 10.58 12.86 -5.58
N ASN A 256 11.50 11.96 -5.20
CA ASN A 256 12.54 12.26 -4.20
C ASN A 256 13.88 12.75 -4.81
N THR A 257 14.05 12.66 -6.14
CA THR A 257 15.34 12.83 -6.83
C THR A 257 16.04 14.18 -6.58
N GLU A 258 15.27 15.26 -6.47
CA GLU A 258 15.82 16.62 -6.23
C GLU A 258 16.10 16.90 -4.74
N TYR A 259 15.57 16.09 -3.83
CA TYR A 259 15.60 16.35 -2.39
C TYR A 259 16.91 15.90 -1.73
N SER A 260 17.47 16.77 -0.87
CA SER A 260 18.64 16.46 -0.04
C SER A 260 18.29 16.45 1.46
N SER A 261 19.26 16.01 2.27
CA SER A 261 19.32 16.23 3.73
C SER A 261 18.03 15.84 4.45
N ILE A 262 17.56 16.69 5.36
CA ILE A 262 16.37 16.46 6.19
C ILE A 262 15.08 16.37 5.39
N LYS A 263 14.97 17.05 4.23
CA LYS A 263 13.75 16.99 3.41
C LYS A 263 13.58 15.62 2.73
N PHE A 264 14.68 15.08 2.18
CA PHE A 264 14.73 13.69 1.73
C PHE A 264 14.45 12.71 2.88
N ALA A 265 15.08 12.94 4.03
CA ALA A 265 14.88 12.11 5.21
C ALA A 265 13.42 12.08 5.70
N MET A 266 12.70 13.20 5.60
CA MET A 266 11.27 13.28 5.96
C MET A 266 10.37 12.43 5.05
N PHE A 267 10.61 12.38 3.74
CA PHE A 267 9.85 11.49 2.85
C PHE A 267 10.10 10.01 3.16
N MET A 268 11.38 9.62 3.27
CA MET A 268 11.73 8.25 3.63
C MET A 268 11.15 7.88 5.00
N LEU A 269 11.25 8.78 5.99
CA LEU A 269 10.63 8.59 7.30
C LEU A 269 9.11 8.43 7.18
N ALA A 270 8.42 9.26 6.39
CA ALA A 270 6.98 9.18 6.18
C ALA A 270 6.57 7.82 5.58
N GLU A 271 7.29 7.31 4.58
CA GLU A 271 7.05 5.97 4.01
C GLU A 271 7.22 4.85 5.05
N TYR A 272 8.31 4.88 5.83
CA TYR A 272 8.54 3.86 6.87
C TYR A 272 7.52 3.98 8.01
N VAL A 273 7.14 5.19 8.44
CA VAL A 273 6.07 5.39 9.42
C VAL A 273 4.75 4.86 8.86
N ASN A 274 4.40 5.17 7.61
CA ASN A 274 3.20 4.65 6.95
C ASN A 274 3.21 3.12 6.90
N MET A 275 4.35 2.48 6.61
CA MET A 275 4.50 1.02 6.66
C MET A 275 4.20 0.43 8.04
N VAL A 276 4.60 1.10 9.13
CA VAL A 276 4.19 0.70 10.50
C VAL A 276 2.71 0.99 10.72
N THR A 277 2.18 2.12 10.25
CA THR A 277 0.75 2.50 10.35
C THR A 277 -0.16 1.46 9.68
N VAL A 278 0.08 1.09 8.42
CA VAL A 278 -0.75 0.08 7.73
C VAL A 278 -0.60 -1.30 8.37
N SER A 279 0.57 -1.64 8.92
CA SER A 279 0.75 -2.88 9.71
C SER A 279 -0.05 -2.86 11.02
N ALA A 280 -0.09 -1.70 11.68
CA ALA A 280 -0.86 -1.48 12.91
C ALA A 280 -2.37 -1.53 12.62
N VAL A 281 -2.83 -0.96 11.50
CA VAL A 281 -4.23 -1.04 11.04
C VAL A 281 -4.63 -2.47 10.63
N ALA A 282 -3.77 -3.23 9.95
CA ALA A 282 -4.03 -4.65 9.72
C ALA A 282 -4.19 -5.41 11.05
N THR A 283 -3.35 -5.07 12.03
CA THR A 283 -3.34 -5.70 13.35
C THR A 283 -4.64 -5.43 14.11
N THR A 284 -5.11 -4.17 14.13
CA THR A 284 -6.38 -3.79 14.79
C THR A 284 -7.61 -4.34 14.06
N LEU A 285 -7.62 -4.31 12.73
CA LEU A 285 -8.81 -4.69 11.95
C LEU A 285 -8.97 -6.19 11.72
N PHE A 286 -7.88 -6.96 11.61
CA PHE A 286 -7.95 -8.38 11.22
C PHE A 286 -7.36 -9.36 12.25
N LEU A 287 -6.34 -8.95 13.01
CA LEU A 287 -5.56 -9.84 13.89
C LEU A 287 -5.91 -9.73 15.38
N GLY A 288 -7.08 -9.19 15.76
CA GLY A 288 -7.46 -9.12 17.18
C GLY A 288 -6.81 -7.96 17.95
N GLY A 289 -6.20 -6.98 17.27
CA GLY A 289 -5.51 -5.86 17.91
C GLY A 289 -4.46 -6.31 18.93
N TRP A 290 -4.55 -5.78 20.14
CA TRP A 290 -3.69 -6.10 21.28
C TRP A 290 -3.98 -7.45 21.97
N ARG A 291 -5.09 -8.13 21.62
CA ARG A 291 -5.50 -9.39 22.29
C ARG A 291 -4.51 -10.53 22.01
N ALA A 292 -4.22 -11.37 23.01
CA ALA A 292 -3.33 -12.52 22.84
C ALA A 292 -3.84 -13.51 21.75
N PRO A 293 -2.95 -14.15 20.98
CA PRO A 293 -3.32 -15.21 20.03
C PRO A 293 -4.06 -16.37 20.70
N TRP A 294 -5.05 -16.92 20.01
CA TRP A 294 -5.58 -18.24 20.35
C TRP A 294 -4.50 -19.30 20.00
N PRO A 295 -4.17 -20.27 20.87
CA PRO A 295 -4.87 -20.66 22.11
C PRO A 295 -4.29 -20.08 23.41
N ILE A 296 -3.26 -19.22 23.37
CA ILE A 296 -2.59 -18.64 24.55
C ILE A 296 -3.59 -17.89 25.45
N SER A 297 -4.55 -17.20 24.85
CA SER A 297 -5.67 -16.54 25.54
C SER A 297 -6.58 -17.47 26.34
N GLY A 298 -6.62 -18.77 26.01
CA GLY A 298 -7.40 -19.78 26.75
C GLY A 298 -6.63 -20.44 27.89
N PHE A 299 -5.30 -20.58 27.76
CA PHE A 299 -4.45 -21.18 28.80
C PHE A 299 -3.98 -20.17 29.85
N TRP A 300 -3.86 -18.88 29.51
CA TRP A 300 -3.34 -17.86 30.41
C TRP A 300 -4.28 -16.67 30.53
N ALA A 301 -5.13 -16.68 31.56
CA ALA A 301 -6.05 -15.58 31.87
C ALA A 301 -5.35 -14.21 32.03
N GLY A 302 -4.09 -14.20 32.47
CA GLY A 302 -3.26 -12.99 32.61
C GLY A 302 -2.74 -12.39 31.30
N ALA A 303 -2.81 -13.10 30.16
CA ALA A 303 -2.16 -12.71 28.91
C ALA A 303 -2.68 -11.39 28.30
N ASN A 304 -3.87 -10.95 28.71
CA ASN A 304 -4.52 -9.70 28.27
C ASN A 304 -4.46 -8.58 29.32
N HIS A 305 -3.70 -8.75 30.42
CA HIS A 305 -3.62 -7.77 31.50
C HIS A 305 -2.27 -7.04 31.62
N GLY A 306 -2.27 -5.82 32.16
CA GLY A 306 -1.07 -5.03 32.39
C GLY A 306 -0.41 -4.61 31.07
N TRP A 307 0.90 -4.82 30.95
CA TRP A 307 1.69 -4.44 29.77
C TRP A 307 1.75 -5.52 28.67
N TRP A 308 1.21 -6.72 28.91
CA TRP A 308 1.18 -7.80 27.90
C TRP A 308 0.44 -7.46 26.59
N PRO A 309 -0.69 -6.73 26.60
CA PRO A 309 -1.38 -6.27 25.38
C PRO A 309 -0.47 -5.50 24.40
N LEU A 310 0.36 -4.59 24.91
CA LEU A 310 1.32 -3.82 24.10
C LEU A 310 2.38 -4.73 23.46
N LEU A 311 2.83 -5.76 24.17
CA LEU A 311 3.78 -6.74 23.66
C LEU A 311 3.17 -7.59 22.54
N TRP A 312 1.94 -8.09 22.70
CA TRP A 312 1.23 -8.81 21.64
C TRP A 312 0.99 -7.94 20.40
N PHE A 313 0.60 -6.68 20.61
CA PHE A 313 0.41 -5.72 19.53
C PHE A 313 1.71 -5.47 18.76
N THR A 314 2.81 -5.23 19.48
CA THR A 314 4.14 -5.02 18.90
C THR A 314 4.60 -6.26 18.12
N ILE A 315 4.43 -7.47 18.65
CA ILE A 315 4.79 -8.72 17.95
C ILE A 315 4.03 -8.87 16.63
N LYS A 316 2.73 -8.55 16.60
CA LYS A 316 1.91 -8.67 15.37
C LYS A 316 2.31 -7.64 14.31
N ILE A 317 2.56 -6.39 14.71
CA ILE A 317 3.16 -5.38 13.84
C ILE A 317 4.50 -5.90 13.29
N GLN A 318 5.38 -6.40 14.17
CA GLN A 318 6.69 -6.89 13.78
C GLN A 318 6.61 -8.09 12.82
N LEU A 319 5.61 -8.96 12.96
CA LEU A 319 5.33 -10.05 12.02
C LEU A 319 4.88 -9.53 10.64
N LEU A 320 4.03 -8.50 10.58
CA LEU A 320 3.62 -7.88 9.31
C LEU A 320 4.77 -7.11 8.64
N LEU A 321 5.61 -6.43 9.43
CA LEU A 321 6.86 -5.84 8.95
C LEU A 321 7.83 -6.90 8.41
N PHE A 322 7.89 -8.09 9.03
CA PHE A 322 8.63 -9.22 8.46
C PHE A 322 8.06 -9.66 7.10
N VAL A 323 6.73 -9.67 6.93
CA VAL A 323 6.10 -9.97 5.63
C VAL A 323 6.52 -8.94 4.57
N PHE A 324 6.52 -7.64 4.87
CA PHE A 324 7.05 -6.62 3.94
C PHE A 324 8.49 -6.92 3.51
N ILE A 325 9.37 -7.20 4.48
CA ILE A 325 10.79 -7.49 4.23
C ILE A 325 10.94 -8.79 3.41
N TRP A 326 10.11 -9.80 3.68
CA TRP A 326 10.13 -11.08 2.99
C TRP A 326 9.62 -10.97 1.54
N LEU A 327 8.56 -10.19 1.29
CA LEU A 327 8.08 -9.88 -0.06
C LEU A 327 9.17 -9.16 -0.88
N ARG A 328 9.84 -8.16 -0.28
CA ARG A 328 11.00 -7.47 -0.90
C ARG A 328 12.14 -8.43 -1.23
N GLY A 329 12.40 -9.42 -0.38
CA GLY A 329 13.48 -10.38 -0.57
C GLY A 329 13.19 -11.50 -1.58
N THR A 330 11.93 -11.72 -1.95
CA THR A 330 11.52 -12.90 -2.75
C THR A 330 10.84 -12.58 -4.09
N LEU A 331 10.13 -11.45 -4.22
CA LEU A 331 9.34 -11.16 -5.41
C LEU A 331 10.06 -10.20 -6.37
N PRO A 332 10.00 -10.44 -7.70
CA PRO A 332 10.49 -9.49 -8.69
C PRO A 332 9.60 -8.24 -8.72
N ARG A 333 10.17 -7.10 -9.14
CA ARG A 333 9.41 -5.87 -9.37
C ARG A 333 8.35 -6.09 -10.46
N MET A 334 7.13 -5.63 -10.20
CA MET A 334 6.02 -5.67 -11.17
C MET A 334 5.98 -4.38 -11.99
N ARG A 335 5.53 -4.43 -13.25
CA ARG A 335 5.38 -3.24 -14.12
C ARG A 335 4.09 -2.47 -13.79
N TYR A 336 4.14 -1.14 -13.89
CA TYR A 336 3.02 -0.23 -13.60
C TYR A 336 1.70 -0.67 -14.25
N ASP A 337 1.70 -0.95 -15.55
CA ASP A 337 0.49 -1.35 -16.28
C ASP A 337 -0.12 -2.67 -15.79
N GLN A 338 0.69 -3.58 -15.25
CA GLN A 338 0.21 -4.85 -14.69
C GLN A 338 -0.36 -4.61 -13.29
N PHE A 339 0.31 -3.78 -12.49
CA PHE A 339 -0.14 -3.44 -11.14
C PHE A 339 -1.45 -2.64 -11.16
N MET A 340 -1.60 -1.67 -12.05
CA MET A 340 -2.86 -0.92 -12.22
C MET A 340 -4.00 -1.82 -12.70
N LYS A 341 -3.73 -2.82 -13.56
CA LYS A 341 -4.72 -3.82 -13.98
C LYS A 341 -5.15 -4.73 -12.82
N LEU A 342 -4.24 -5.11 -11.91
CA LEU A 342 -4.57 -5.91 -10.74
C LEU A 342 -5.56 -5.17 -9.81
N GLY A 343 -5.27 -3.91 -9.47
CA GLY A 343 -6.15 -3.07 -8.65
C GLY A 343 -7.54 -2.91 -9.29
N TRP A 344 -7.61 -2.39 -10.50
CA TRP A 344 -8.86 -2.00 -11.15
C TRP A 344 -9.69 -3.16 -11.71
N LYS A 345 -9.07 -4.26 -12.18
CA LYS A 345 -9.79 -5.37 -12.80
C LYS A 345 -9.98 -6.59 -11.90
N VAL A 346 -9.24 -6.68 -10.79
CA VAL A 346 -9.32 -7.83 -9.88
C VAL A 346 -9.70 -7.39 -8.47
N LEU A 347 -8.88 -6.56 -7.81
CA LEU A 347 -9.07 -6.28 -6.38
C LEU A 347 -10.37 -5.51 -6.08
N ILE A 348 -10.67 -4.44 -6.81
CA ILE A 348 -11.90 -3.65 -6.59
C ILE A 348 -13.17 -4.46 -6.93
N PRO A 349 -13.27 -5.15 -8.08
CA PRO A 349 -14.44 -6.00 -8.36
C PRO A 349 -14.63 -7.14 -7.37
N VAL A 350 -13.54 -7.80 -6.92
CA VAL A 350 -13.62 -8.91 -5.96
C VAL A 350 -13.96 -8.39 -4.56
N SER A 351 -13.44 -7.24 -4.12
CA SER A 351 -13.79 -6.66 -2.82
C SER A 351 -15.26 -6.23 -2.76
N LEU A 352 -15.80 -5.65 -3.84
CA LEU A 352 -17.22 -5.32 -3.95
C LEU A 352 -18.11 -6.57 -3.96
N ALA A 353 -17.77 -7.60 -4.74
CA ALA A 353 -18.52 -8.86 -4.76
C ALA A 353 -18.51 -9.56 -3.38
N TRP A 354 -17.35 -9.55 -2.70
CA TRP A 354 -17.22 -10.07 -1.34
C TRP A 354 -18.01 -9.24 -0.31
N LEU A 355 -17.99 -7.92 -0.41
CA LEU A 355 -18.78 -7.03 0.45
C LEU A 355 -20.28 -7.32 0.32
N MET A 356 -20.79 -7.46 -0.91
CA MET A 356 -22.19 -7.81 -1.16
C MET A 356 -22.56 -9.18 -0.59
N LEU A 357 -21.66 -10.18 -0.69
CA LEU A 357 -21.84 -11.50 -0.09
C LEU A 357 -21.92 -11.40 1.45
N VAL A 358 -20.98 -10.70 2.08
CA VAL A 358 -20.95 -10.50 3.54
C VAL A 358 -22.20 -9.75 4.02
N ALA A 359 -22.64 -8.71 3.30
CA ALA A 359 -23.86 -7.98 3.59
C ALA A 359 -25.12 -8.87 3.49
N ALA A 360 -25.22 -9.71 2.46
CA ALA A 360 -26.35 -10.65 2.31
C ALA A 360 -26.37 -11.72 3.42
N VAL A 361 -25.20 -12.29 3.76
CA VAL A 361 -25.07 -13.23 4.89
C VAL A 361 -25.49 -12.56 6.21
N ARG A 362 -25.11 -11.28 6.41
CA ARG A 362 -25.45 -10.52 7.62
C ARG A 362 -26.95 -10.24 7.71
N ALA A 363 -27.57 -9.73 6.65
CA ALA A 363 -29.00 -9.44 6.61
C ALA A 363 -29.86 -10.69 6.91
N LEU A 364 -29.55 -11.84 6.29
CA LEU A 364 -30.23 -13.10 6.57
C LEU A 364 -29.99 -13.61 8.00
N ARG A 365 -28.83 -13.31 8.60
CA ARG A 365 -28.57 -13.66 10.00
C ARG A 365 -29.33 -12.76 10.98
N ASP A 366 -29.52 -11.49 10.64
CA ASP A 366 -30.27 -10.53 11.45
C ASP A 366 -31.79 -10.77 11.37
N GLU A 367 -32.29 -11.29 10.24
CA GLU A 367 -33.64 -11.87 10.12
C GLU A 367 -33.77 -13.27 10.77
N ASN A 368 -32.73 -13.73 11.49
CA ASN A 368 -32.72 -14.94 12.31
C ASN A 368 -32.96 -16.26 11.54
N TYR A 369 -32.57 -16.32 10.26
CA TYR A 369 -32.56 -17.57 9.50
C TYR A 369 -31.48 -18.52 10.04
N ASP A 370 -31.80 -19.82 10.09
CA ASP A 370 -30.84 -20.85 10.49
C ASP A 370 -29.61 -20.89 9.57
N PHE A 371 -28.43 -21.18 10.16
CA PHE A 371 -27.15 -21.15 9.46
C PHE A 371 -27.12 -22.07 8.23
N GLN A 372 -27.80 -23.22 8.28
CA GLN A 372 -27.92 -24.11 7.11
C GLN A 372 -28.67 -23.43 5.96
N ARG A 373 -29.73 -22.67 6.25
CA ARG A 373 -30.50 -21.93 5.24
C ARG A 373 -29.70 -20.78 4.66
N ILE A 374 -28.94 -20.06 5.48
CA ILE A 374 -28.04 -18.99 5.00
C ILE A 374 -27.00 -19.56 4.04
N VAL A 375 -26.36 -20.68 4.39
CA VAL A 375 -25.39 -21.36 3.51
C VAL A 375 -26.04 -21.85 2.21
N LEU A 376 -27.28 -22.36 2.26
CA LEU A 376 -28.01 -22.79 1.06
C LEU A 376 -28.41 -21.62 0.15
N TYR A 377 -28.91 -20.50 0.70
CA TYR A 377 -29.30 -19.34 -0.10
C TYR A 377 -28.10 -18.60 -0.68
N VAL A 378 -27.09 -18.29 0.14
CA VAL A 378 -25.90 -17.56 -0.30
C VAL A 378 -25.00 -18.45 -1.16
N GLY A 379 -24.76 -19.70 -0.74
CA GLY A 379 -24.02 -20.68 -1.52
C GLY A 379 -24.73 -21.02 -2.84
N GLY A 380 -26.05 -21.16 -2.82
CA GLY A 380 -26.87 -21.37 -4.02
C GLY A 380 -26.83 -20.17 -4.98
N ALA A 381 -26.91 -18.94 -4.46
CA ALA A 381 -26.79 -17.72 -5.28
C ALA A 381 -25.39 -17.57 -5.88
N VAL A 382 -24.32 -17.81 -5.12
CA VAL A 382 -22.94 -17.81 -5.62
C VAL A 382 -22.72 -18.90 -6.66
N LEU A 383 -23.23 -20.11 -6.43
CA LEU A 383 -23.17 -21.21 -7.39
C LEU A 383 -23.96 -20.88 -8.67
N ALA A 384 -25.14 -20.26 -8.55
CA ALA A 384 -25.94 -19.82 -9.68
C ALA A 384 -25.22 -18.74 -10.50
N VAL A 385 -24.56 -17.76 -9.85
CA VAL A 385 -23.75 -16.75 -10.53
C VAL A 385 -22.52 -17.38 -11.21
N LEU A 386 -21.84 -18.32 -10.57
CA LEU A 386 -20.73 -19.07 -11.17
C LEU A 386 -21.19 -19.93 -12.37
N LEU A 387 -22.34 -20.60 -12.26
CA LEU A 387 -22.91 -21.39 -13.35
C LEU A 387 -23.36 -20.49 -14.51
N LEU A 388 -24.00 -19.35 -14.23
CA LEU A 388 -24.36 -18.37 -15.24
C LEU A 388 -23.13 -17.76 -15.91
N SER A 389 -22.06 -17.48 -15.15
CA SER A 389 -20.76 -17.04 -15.67
C SER A 389 -20.14 -18.10 -16.58
N LEU A 390 -20.10 -19.36 -16.15
CA LEU A 390 -19.51 -20.46 -16.91
C LEU A 390 -20.31 -20.76 -18.18
N VAL A 391 -21.64 -20.73 -18.09
CA VAL A 391 -22.54 -20.82 -19.25
C VAL A 391 -22.33 -19.64 -20.19
N ALA A 392 -22.26 -18.41 -19.67
CA ALA A 392 -22.00 -17.22 -20.48
C ALA A 392 -20.65 -17.31 -21.19
N ASP A 393 -19.57 -17.73 -20.53
CA ASP A 393 -18.26 -17.91 -21.14
C ASP A 393 -18.26 -19.04 -22.18
N VAL A 394 -18.92 -20.17 -21.92
CA VAL A 394 -19.10 -21.26 -22.92
C VAL A 394 -19.87 -20.76 -24.14
N PHE A 395 -20.89 -19.92 -23.98
CA PHE A 395 -21.60 -19.28 -25.08
C PHE A 395 -20.77 -18.19 -25.78
N ARG A 396 -19.93 -17.45 -25.05
CA ARG A 396 -19.05 -16.40 -25.58
C ARG A 396 -17.89 -16.98 -26.38
N ASP A 397 -17.33 -18.11 -25.95
CA ASP A 397 -16.33 -18.87 -26.68
C ASP A 397 -16.94 -19.64 -27.85
N ARG A 398 -18.16 -20.18 -27.74
CA ARG A 398 -18.93 -20.61 -28.94
C ARG A 398 -19.18 -19.45 -29.89
N GLY A 399 -19.45 -18.25 -29.38
CA GLY A 399 -19.59 -17.02 -30.16
C GLY A 399 -18.30 -16.65 -30.89
N ARG A 400 -17.13 -16.73 -30.22
CA ARG A 400 -15.81 -16.53 -30.84
C ARG A 400 -15.43 -17.62 -31.86
N ARG A 401 -15.86 -18.87 -31.64
CA ARG A 401 -15.65 -19.99 -32.58
C ARG A 401 -16.66 -20.02 -33.74
N ARG A 402 -17.82 -19.35 -33.61
CA ARG A 402 -18.85 -19.22 -34.65
C ARG A 402 -18.82 -17.87 -35.37
N ALA A 403 -18.21 -16.85 -34.79
CA ALA A 403 -17.72 -15.71 -35.54
C ALA A 403 -16.81 -16.28 -36.62
N PRO A 404 -17.11 -16.09 -37.92
CA PRO A 404 -16.22 -16.53 -38.96
C PRO A 404 -14.87 -15.84 -38.78
N ALA A 405 -13.79 -16.48 -39.23
CA ALA A 405 -12.45 -15.90 -39.30
C ALA A 405 -12.37 -14.81 -40.40
N GLY A 406 -13.26 -13.82 -40.32
CA GLY A 406 -13.45 -12.73 -41.30
C GLY A 406 -13.50 -11.34 -40.68
N GLY A 407 -13.30 -11.21 -39.36
CA GLY A 407 -13.16 -9.91 -38.66
C GLY A 407 -11.70 -9.46 -38.45
N ALA A 408 -10.73 -10.34 -38.69
CA ALA A 408 -9.29 -10.07 -38.56
C ALA A 408 -8.53 -10.33 -39.87
N ALA A 409 -9.23 -10.24 -41.01
CA ALA A 409 -8.67 -10.25 -42.36
C ALA A 409 -8.60 -8.82 -42.96
N GLY A 410 -8.57 -7.79 -42.10
CA GLY A 410 -8.12 -6.47 -42.50
C GLY A 410 -6.60 -6.50 -42.72
N THR A 411 -6.19 -6.30 -43.98
CA THR A 411 -4.81 -6.06 -44.44
C THR A 411 -3.72 -7.10 -44.08
N ALA A 412 -4.07 -8.39 -44.00
CA ALA A 412 -3.08 -9.49 -43.93
C ALA A 412 -2.31 -9.74 -45.26
N GLY A 413 -1.99 -8.69 -46.02
CA GLY A 413 -1.37 -8.77 -47.34
C GLY A 413 -0.68 -7.49 -47.84
N GLU A 414 -0.75 -6.38 -47.09
CA GLU A 414 0.04 -5.18 -47.42
C GLU A 414 1.39 -5.25 -46.68
N PRO A 415 2.53 -5.11 -47.39
CA PRO A 415 3.84 -5.06 -46.74
C PRO A 415 3.94 -3.78 -45.90
N PHE A 416 4.13 -3.96 -44.59
CA PHE A 416 4.26 -2.83 -43.66
C PHE A 416 5.56 -2.08 -43.93
N ASP A 417 5.49 -0.81 -44.33
CA ASP A 417 6.65 0.06 -44.45
C ASP A 417 7.02 0.64 -43.07
N PRO A 418 8.12 0.18 -42.43
CA PRO A 418 8.54 0.67 -41.13
C PRO A 418 9.05 2.12 -41.15
N MET A 419 9.25 2.73 -42.33
CA MET A 419 9.83 4.07 -42.51
C MET A 419 8.83 5.14 -42.98
N ALA A 420 7.56 4.79 -43.22
CA ALA A 420 6.55 5.72 -43.74
C ALA A 420 6.34 6.99 -42.86
N GLY A 421 6.67 6.92 -41.57
CA GLY A 421 6.61 8.05 -40.63
C GLY A 421 7.93 8.80 -40.40
N GLY A 422 8.98 8.51 -41.18
CA GLY A 422 10.32 9.13 -41.04
C GLY A 422 11.19 8.58 -39.90
N PHE A 423 10.61 7.79 -38.98
CA PHE A 423 11.32 7.07 -37.92
C PHE A 423 10.92 5.59 -37.90
N PRO A 424 11.82 4.65 -37.57
CA PRO A 424 11.50 3.22 -37.57
C PRO A 424 10.45 2.85 -36.52
N VAL A 425 9.29 2.36 -36.95
CA VAL A 425 8.23 1.86 -36.05
C VAL A 425 8.19 0.32 -36.07
N PRO A 426 8.13 -0.38 -34.91
CA PRO A 426 7.97 -1.83 -34.88
C PRO A 426 6.61 -2.29 -35.44
N PRO A 427 6.54 -3.44 -36.15
CA PRO A 427 5.28 -3.97 -36.67
C PRO A 427 4.35 -4.44 -35.55
N LEU A 428 3.05 -4.27 -35.75
CA LEU A 428 1.99 -4.79 -34.88
C LEU A 428 1.80 -6.31 -35.09
N PRO A 429 1.20 -7.03 -34.12
CA PRO A 429 0.93 -8.47 -34.26
C PRO A 429 0.08 -8.77 -35.50
N GLY A 430 0.65 -9.52 -36.46
CA GLY A 430 0.02 -9.87 -37.74
C GLY A 430 0.61 -9.16 -38.96
N GLN A 431 1.47 -8.15 -38.79
CA GLN A 431 2.16 -7.46 -39.89
C GLN A 431 3.50 -8.14 -40.22
N THR A 432 3.81 -8.27 -41.51
CA THR A 432 5.09 -8.78 -42.01
C THR A 432 5.94 -7.66 -42.59
N LEU A 433 7.23 -7.64 -42.22
CA LEU A 433 8.20 -6.72 -42.81
C LEU A 433 8.50 -7.12 -44.27
N PRO A 434 8.65 -6.17 -45.20
CA PRO A 434 9.12 -6.47 -46.55
C PRO A 434 10.52 -7.10 -46.50
N PRO A 435 10.83 -8.04 -47.42
CA PRO A 435 12.14 -8.69 -47.45
C PRO A 435 13.23 -7.65 -47.71
N VAL A 436 14.12 -7.44 -46.73
CA VAL A 436 15.24 -6.50 -46.83
C VAL A 436 16.04 -6.79 -48.11
N PRO A 437 16.26 -5.79 -49.00
CA PRO A 437 17.08 -5.99 -50.18
C PRO A 437 18.48 -6.47 -49.79
N ARG A 438 18.78 -7.74 -50.08
CA ARG A 438 20.12 -8.28 -49.85
C ARG A 438 21.10 -7.51 -50.72
N ARG A 439 21.85 -6.59 -50.11
CA ARG A 439 22.97 -5.90 -50.74
C ARG A 439 23.86 -6.97 -51.36
N ARG A 440 24.03 -6.94 -52.69
CA ARG A 440 24.94 -7.86 -53.38
C ARG A 440 26.30 -7.83 -52.64
N PRO A 441 26.94 -8.99 -52.39
CA PRO A 441 28.30 -9.00 -51.88
C PRO A 441 29.13 -8.10 -52.79
N ARG A 442 29.91 -7.17 -52.21
CA ARG A 442 30.95 -6.49 -52.98
C ARG A 442 31.89 -7.58 -53.46
N GLY A 443 31.90 -7.85 -54.76
CA GLY A 443 32.85 -8.77 -55.38
C GLY A 443 34.27 -8.36 -55.00
N ALA A 444 35.19 -9.32 -54.95
CA ALA A 444 36.56 -9.13 -54.48
C ALA A 444 37.26 -7.99 -55.25
N GLY A 445 37.24 -6.79 -54.68
CA GLY A 445 37.82 -5.58 -55.23
C GLY A 445 38.99 -5.15 -54.38
N GLN A 446 40.18 -5.60 -54.79
CA GLN A 446 41.52 -5.15 -54.39
C GLN A 446 41.77 -4.90 -52.89
N LEU A 447 42.52 -5.82 -52.29
CA LEU A 447 43.36 -5.52 -51.13
C LEU A 447 44.28 -4.35 -51.49
N ILE A 448 44.06 -3.17 -50.89
CA ILE A 448 45.02 -2.08 -50.91
C ILE A 448 46.16 -2.51 -49.98
N VAL A 449 47.24 -3.00 -50.58
CA VAL A 449 48.49 -3.29 -49.88
C VAL A 449 49.12 -1.96 -49.48
N SER A 450 49.33 -1.75 -48.18
CA SER A 450 50.08 -0.62 -47.65
C SER A 450 51.55 -0.72 -48.09
N GLY A 451 51.95 0.10 -49.06
CA GLY A 451 53.30 0.09 -49.63
C GLY A 451 54.04 1.41 -49.43
N GLY A 452 55.23 1.33 -48.81
CA GLY A 452 56.29 2.34 -48.96
C GLY A 452 56.21 3.57 -48.05
N PRO A 453 57.36 4.20 -47.71
CA PRO A 453 57.43 5.38 -46.85
C PRO A 453 57.35 6.72 -47.60
N ASP A 454 57.13 6.72 -48.92
CA ASP A 454 57.08 7.93 -49.75
C ASP A 454 55.64 8.29 -50.11
N THR A 455 54.95 8.99 -49.19
CA THR A 455 53.68 9.66 -49.49
C THR A 455 53.94 11.10 -49.89
N ASP A 456 53.70 11.43 -51.16
CA ASP A 456 53.61 12.82 -51.60
C ASP A 456 52.35 13.46 -50.96
N SER A 457 52.46 14.70 -50.49
CA SER A 457 51.40 15.33 -49.69
C SER A 457 50.38 16.06 -50.56
N ASP A 458 49.09 15.72 -50.41
CA ASP A 458 48.00 16.46 -51.04
C ASP A 458 48.06 17.95 -50.67
N GLY A 459 48.10 18.79 -51.69
CA GLY A 459 48.36 20.21 -51.57
C GLY A 459 47.25 20.99 -50.87
N LYS A 460 47.63 22.08 -50.20
CA LYS A 460 46.67 23.10 -49.73
C LYS A 460 46.12 23.89 -50.92
N GLU A 461 44.83 23.75 -51.20
CA GLU A 461 44.11 24.80 -51.92
C GLU A 461 43.81 25.97 -50.97
N ALA A 462 44.29 27.16 -51.35
CA ALA A 462 44.00 28.41 -50.67
C ALA A 462 43.90 29.54 -51.71
N GLY A 463 42.80 30.31 -51.64
CA GLY A 463 42.73 31.69 -52.14
C GLY A 463 42.48 31.91 -53.64
N ASP A 464 41.32 32.52 -53.91
CA ASP A 464 41.04 33.60 -54.86
C ASP A 464 41.57 33.58 -56.31
N ALA A 465 40.60 33.62 -57.24
CA ALA A 465 40.60 34.49 -58.42
C ALA A 465 39.15 34.93 -58.74
#